data_AF-A0A4Z2H9L3-F1
#
_entry.id   AF-A0A4Z2H9L3-F1
#
_cell.length_a   1.000
_cell.length_b   1.000
_cell.length_c   1.000
_cell.angle_alpha   90.00
_cell.angle_beta   90.00
_cell.angle_gamma   90.00
#
_symmetry.space_group_name_H-M   'P 1'
#
loop_
_entity.id
_entity.type
_entity.pdbx_description
1 polymer ?
#
loop_
_entity_poly.entity_id
_entity_poly.type
_entity_poly.pdbx_seq_one_letter_code
_entity_poly.pdbx_strand_id
1 'polypeptide(L)'
;MASEEEINLLVIVVDVNPIWWGQQAQRTTELTLSKCLDAVMVLGNSHMAMSRTNKLSVIASHFEDSHFLYPGKSWRMGDSCGDDASSSGDGKYELLAVANNLIAEEIRKVMSKNVY
;
A
#
# COMPACT_ATOMS: atom_id res chain seq x y z
N MET A 1 -2.75 -22.77 -24.09
CA MET A 1 -3.37 -22.29 -22.84
C MET A 1 -2.23 -21.69 -22.01
N ALA A 2 -2.02 -20.38 -22.10
CA ALA A 2 -0.84 -19.69 -21.55
C ALA A 2 -1.20 -18.35 -20.89
N SER A 3 -2.40 -18.26 -20.31
CA SER A 3 -2.93 -17.00 -19.74
C SER A 3 -3.19 -17.05 -18.24
N GLU A 4 -3.00 -18.19 -17.57
CA GLU A 4 -3.20 -18.31 -16.11
C GLU A 4 -1.91 -18.09 -15.29
N GLU A 5 -0.76 -17.90 -15.94
CA GLU A 5 0.54 -17.71 -15.27
C GLU A 5 1.11 -16.28 -15.37
N GLU A 6 0.43 -15.35 -16.05
CA GLU A 6 0.95 -13.99 -16.19
C GLU A 6 0.74 -13.20 -14.89
N ILE A 7 1.85 -12.86 -14.23
CA ILE A 7 1.88 -12.05 -13.01
C ILE A 7 1.98 -10.58 -13.40
N ASN A 8 0.95 -9.78 -13.10
CA ASN A 8 1.02 -8.33 -13.25
C ASN A 8 1.38 -7.66 -11.93
N LEU A 9 2.44 -6.86 -11.94
CA LEU A 9 2.90 -6.13 -10.76
C LEU A 9 2.59 -4.64 -10.92
N LEU A 10 1.83 -4.08 -9.99
CA LEU A 10 1.65 -2.64 -9.84
C LEU A 10 2.53 -2.12 -8.70
N VAL A 11 3.39 -1.14 -9.00
CA VAL A 11 4.21 -0.43 -8.01
C VAL A 11 3.72 1.01 -7.93
N ILE A 12 3.33 1.45 -6.73
CA ILE A 12 2.88 2.81 -6.46
C ILE A 12 3.91 3.48 -5.53
N VAL A 13 4.45 4.61 -5.97
CA VAL A 13 5.33 5.45 -5.14
C VAL A 13 4.55 6.71 -4.77
N VAL A 14 4.37 6.93 -3.47
CA VAL A 14 3.62 8.06 -2.92
C VAL A 14 4.61 9.01 -2.24
N ASP A 15 4.61 10.27 -2.66
CA ASP A 15 5.33 11.33 -1.93
C ASP A 15 4.58 11.64 -0.63
N VAL A 16 5.29 11.47 0.49
CA VAL A 16 4.77 11.69 1.83
C VAL A 16 5.55 12.80 2.54
N ASN A 17 6.07 13.78 1.81
CA ASN A 17 6.78 14.91 2.38
C ASN A 17 5.87 15.76 3.30
N PRO A 18 6.09 15.77 4.63
CA PRO A 18 5.23 16.48 5.57
C PRO A 18 5.25 18.00 5.38
N ILE A 19 6.34 18.56 4.83
CA ILE A 19 6.46 20.01 4.58
C ILE A 19 5.45 20.43 3.50
N TRP A 20 5.43 19.71 2.38
CA TRP A 20 4.53 20.02 1.27
C TRP A 20 3.07 19.77 1.68
N TRP A 21 2.79 18.60 2.27
CA TRP A 21 1.44 18.25 2.71
C TRP A 21 0.91 19.17 3.82
N GLY A 22 1.77 19.66 4.70
CA GLY A 22 1.42 20.66 5.72
C GLY A 22 1.05 22.03 5.12
N GLN A 23 1.81 22.50 4.12
CA GLN A 23 1.47 23.74 3.39
C GLN A 23 0.19 23.58 2.58
N GLN A 24 0.02 22.43 1.91
CA GLN A 24 -1.15 22.16 1.10
C GLN A 24 -2.44 22.14 1.94
N ALA A 25 -2.40 21.51 3.12
CA ALA A 25 -3.53 21.47 4.05
C ALA A 25 -3.96 22.87 4.54
N GLN A 26 -3.05 23.84 4.58
CA GLN A 26 -3.38 25.24 4.92
C GLN A 26 -3.99 26.01 3.73
N ARG A 27 -3.61 25.67 2.49
CA ARG A 27 -4.08 26.34 1.27
C ARG A 27 -5.44 25.85 0.80
N THR A 28 -5.66 24.54 0.87
CA THR A 28 -6.91 23.90 0.41
C THR A 28 -7.24 22.68 1.26
N THR A 29 -8.52 22.50 1.56
CA THR A 29 -9.06 21.32 2.26
C THR A 29 -9.46 20.21 1.30
N GLU A 30 -9.40 20.44 -0.01
CA GLU A 30 -9.85 19.48 -1.03
C GLU A 30 -8.89 18.30 -1.16
N LEU A 31 -7.58 18.57 -1.14
CA LEU A 31 -6.52 17.57 -1.37
C LEU A 31 -5.62 17.44 -0.14
N THR A 32 -5.97 16.49 0.73
CA THR A 32 -5.17 16.14 1.92
C THR A 32 -4.44 14.81 1.69
N LEU A 33 -3.37 14.57 2.46
CA LEU A 33 -2.63 13.32 2.39
C LEU A 33 -3.54 12.11 2.64
N SER A 34 -4.47 12.20 3.59
CA SER A 34 -5.44 11.13 3.87
C SER A 34 -6.31 10.80 2.66
N LYS A 35 -6.88 11.82 2.00
CA LYS A 35 -7.71 11.62 0.79
C LYS A 35 -6.88 11.04 -0.36
N CYS A 36 -5.62 11.46 -0.50
CA CYS A 36 -4.71 10.90 -1.48
C CYS A 36 -4.44 9.41 -1.22
N LEU A 37 -4.18 9.04 0.03
CA LEU A 37 -3.96 7.65 0.43
C LEU A 37 -5.20 6.78 0.26
N ASP A 38 -6.40 7.30 0.56
CA ASP A 38 -7.67 6.61 0.31
C ASP A 38 -7.82 6.29 -1.19
N ALA A 39 -7.53 7.25 -2.06
CA ALA A 39 -7.56 7.04 -3.51
C ALA A 39 -6.49 6.01 -3.97
N VAL A 40 -5.29 6.04 -3.39
CA VAL A 40 -4.23 5.05 -3.65
C VAL A 40 -4.65 3.65 -3.21
N MET A 41 -5.30 3.51 -2.04
CA MET A 41 -5.83 2.23 -1.58
C MET A 41 -6.90 1.71 -2.53
N VAL A 42 -7.83 2.56 -2.99
CA VAL A 42 -8.85 2.18 -3.99
C VAL A 42 -8.21 1.74 -5.31
N LEU A 43 -7.16 2.44 -5.78
CA LEU A 43 -6.40 2.07 -6.97
C LEU A 43 -5.68 0.72 -6.82
N GLY A 44 -5.03 0.49 -5.68
CA GLY A 44 -4.37 -0.79 -5.39
C GLY A 44 -5.39 -1.94 -5.32
N ASN A 45 -6.52 -1.71 -4.65
CA ASN A 45 -7.59 -2.70 -4.52
C ASN A 45 -8.25 -3.03 -5.85
N SER A 46 -8.46 -2.04 -6.73
CA SER A 46 -9.02 -2.28 -8.06
C SER A 46 -8.07 -3.11 -8.92
N HIS A 47 -6.76 -2.82 -8.88
CA HIS A 47 -5.75 -3.65 -9.54
C HIS A 47 -5.76 -5.10 -9.03
N MET A 48 -5.79 -5.30 -7.71
CA MET A 48 -5.84 -6.65 -7.11
C MET A 48 -7.17 -7.37 -7.38
N ALA A 49 -8.26 -6.64 -7.65
CA ALA A 49 -9.54 -7.22 -8.00
C ALA A 49 -9.60 -7.75 -9.45
N MET A 50 -8.76 -7.24 -10.36
CA MET A 50 -8.78 -7.59 -11.79
C MET A 50 -8.31 -9.02 -12.06
N SER A 51 -7.30 -9.52 -11.34
CA SER A 51 -6.81 -10.89 -11.46
C SER A 51 -6.19 -11.36 -10.14
N ARG A 52 -6.26 -12.67 -9.88
CA ARG A 52 -5.66 -13.31 -8.69
C ARG A 52 -4.14 -13.37 -8.74
N THR A 53 -3.55 -13.28 -9.94
CA THR A 53 -2.10 -13.28 -10.14
C THR A 53 -1.49 -11.89 -9.96
N ASN A 54 -2.32 -10.86 -9.82
CA ASN A 54 -1.87 -9.49 -9.66
C ASN A 54 -1.19 -9.29 -8.31
N LYS A 55 -0.10 -8.53 -8.31
CA LYS A 55 0.68 -8.16 -7.13
C LYS A 55 0.72 -6.65 -7.00
N LEU A 56 0.79 -6.17 -5.76
CA LEU A 56 0.86 -4.75 -5.44
C LEU A 56 2.09 -4.47 -4.59
N SER A 57 2.73 -3.32 -4.82
CA SER A 57 3.75 -2.75 -3.93
C SER A 57 3.46 -1.27 -3.77
N VAL A 58 3.43 -0.79 -2.52
CA VAL A 58 3.21 0.63 -2.21
C VAL A 58 4.39 1.13 -1.39
N ILE A 59 5.01 2.21 -1.86
CA ILE A 59 6.22 2.80 -1.27
C ILE A 59 5.94 4.25 -0.92
N ALA A 60 6.20 4.62 0.33
CA ALA A 60 6.25 5.99 0.79
C ALA A 60 7.64 6.58 0.54
N SER A 61 7.70 7.70 -0.17
CA SER A 61 8.90 8.52 -0.33
C SER A 61 8.83 9.66 0.69
N HIS A 62 9.57 9.54 1.79
CA HIS A 62 9.76 10.62 2.76
C HIS A 62 11.07 11.36 2.43
N PHE A 63 11.28 12.56 3.00
CA PHE A 63 12.45 13.37 2.67
C PHE A 63 13.76 12.79 3.23
N GLU A 64 13.68 12.01 4.30
CA GLU A 64 14.83 11.40 4.97
C GLU A 64 15.09 9.98 4.44
N ASP A 65 14.03 9.18 4.30
CA ASP A 65 14.10 7.80 3.85
C ASP A 65 12.87 7.35 3.05
N SER A 66 12.96 6.19 2.41
CA SER A 66 11.83 5.55 1.70
C SER A 66 11.39 4.29 2.45
N HIS A 67 10.07 4.11 2.54
CA HIS A 67 9.44 3.06 3.32
C HIS A 67 8.47 2.24 2.48
N PHE A 68 8.58 0.91 2.53
CA PHE A 68 7.52 0.04 2.03
C PHE A 68 6.30 0.16 2.95
N LEU A 69 5.22 0.72 2.42
CA LEU A 69 3.90 0.68 3.04
C LEU A 69 3.25 -0.68 2.79
N TYR A 70 3.49 -1.29 1.63
CA TYR A 70 3.08 -2.66 1.32
C TYR A 70 4.04 -3.28 0.30
N PRO A 71 4.40 -4.57 0.40
CA PRO A 71 4.16 -5.45 1.56
C PRO A 71 4.96 -4.97 2.78
N GLY A 72 4.37 -5.04 3.97
CA GLY A 72 4.97 -4.50 5.19
C GLY A 72 6.34 -5.09 5.50
N LYS A 73 7.21 -4.32 6.17
CA LYS A 73 8.55 -4.78 6.58
C LYS A 73 8.49 -6.04 7.47
N SER A 74 7.40 -6.23 8.21
CA SER A 74 7.10 -7.42 9.03
C SER A 74 6.87 -8.69 8.20
N TRP A 75 6.44 -8.57 6.94
CA TRP A 75 6.24 -9.73 6.05
C TRP A 75 7.57 -10.43 5.71
N ARG A 76 8.71 -9.77 5.92
CA ARG A 76 10.05 -10.26 5.55
C ARG A 76 10.75 -11.09 6.63
N MET A 77 10.10 -11.45 7.73
CA MET A 77 10.74 -12.27 8.76
C MET A 77 9.87 -13.48 9.13
N GLY A 78 9.80 -14.46 8.23
CA GLY A 78 9.77 -15.85 8.66
C GLY A 78 8.58 -16.75 8.34
N ASP A 79 7.58 -16.36 7.55
CA ASP A 79 6.59 -17.39 7.13
C ASP A 79 5.83 -17.06 5.83
N SER A 80 5.57 -18.11 5.06
CA SER A 80 4.84 -18.12 3.78
C SER A 80 5.57 -17.60 2.53
N CYS A 81 6.75 -18.18 2.26
CA CYS A 81 6.94 -18.82 0.95
C CYS A 81 6.27 -20.20 1.03
N GLY A 82 4.94 -20.21 1.12
CA GLY A 82 4.12 -21.40 1.06
C GLY A 82 3.34 -21.32 -0.23
N ASP A 83 3.73 -22.16 -1.19
CA ASP A 83 2.84 -22.73 -2.19
C ASP A 83 1.47 -23.05 -1.56
N ASP A 84 0.41 -22.99 -2.36
CA ASP A 84 -0.92 -23.52 -2.03
C ASP A 84 -1.82 -22.68 -1.10
N ALA A 85 -2.02 -21.39 -1.41
CA ALA A 85 -3.32 -20.76 -1.12
C ALA A 85 -4.37 -21.27 -2.12
N SER A 86 -4.64 -22.57 -2.02
CA SER A 86 -5.76 -23.27 -2.62
C SER A 86 -7.06 -22.50 -2.36
N SER A 87 -7.74 -22.12 -3.44
CA SER A 87 -9.20 -22.16 -3.59
C SER A 87 -10.05 -21.93 -2.33
N SER A 88 -9.93 -20.78 -1.66
CA SER A 88 -10.98 -20.29 -0.76
C SER A 88 -11.49 -18.96 -1.31
N GLY A 89 -12.69 -19.00 -1.90
CA GLY A 89 -13.22 -18.00 -2.83
C GLY A 89 -13.52 -16.62 -2.24
N ASP A 90 -13.36 -16.41 -0.93
CA ASP A 90 -13.90 -15.23 -0.23
C ASP A 90 -12.85 -14.41 0.56
N GLY A 91 -11.75 -15.03 1.02
CA GLY A 91 -10.77 -14.37 1.91
C GLY A 91 -9.87 -13.29 1.26
N LYS A 92 -9.94 -13.10 -0.07
CA LYS A 92 -9.09 -12.11 -0.76
C LYS A 92 -9.38 -10.67 -0.35
N TYR A 93 -10.64 -10.34 -0.04
CA TYR A 93 -11.02 -9.00 0.40
C TYR A 93 -10.59 -8.75 1.84
N GLU A 94 -10.52 -9.80 2.66
CA GLU A 94 -9.94 -9.72 4.00
C GLU A 94 -8.45 -9.40 3.92
N LEU A 95 -7.71 -10.02 2.98
CA LEU A 95 -6.30 -9.69 2.73
C LEU A 95 -6.10 -8.23 2.29
N LEU A 96 -7.01 -7.68 1.48
CA LEU A 96 -6.98 -6.27 1.09
C LEU A 96 -7.31 -5.33 2.26
N ALA A 97 -8.26 -5.70 3.12
CA ALA A 97 -8.54 -4.95 4.34
C ALA A 97 -7.34 -4.92 5.29
N VAL A 98 -6.65 -6.06 5.45
CA VAL A 98 -5.39 -6.15 6.21
C VAL A 98 -4.31 -5.29 5.56
N ALA A 99 -4.18 -5.32 4.23
CA ALA A 99 -3.22 -4.47 3.51
C ALA A 99 -3.49 -2.98 3.70
N ASN A 100 -4.76 -2.55 3.61
CA ASN A 100 -5.16 -1.16 3.85
C ASN A 100 -4.82 -0.71 5.28
N ASN A 101 -5.10 -1.55 6.28
CA ASN A 101 -4.74 -1.26 7.68
C ASN A 101 -3.22 -1.13 7.85
N LEU A 102 -2.45 -2.03 7.22
CA LEU A 102 -0.99 -2.01 7.28
C LEU A 102 -0.40 -0.75 6.62
N ILE A 103 -0.92 -0.35 5.45
CA ILE A 103 -0.54 0.90 4.77
C ILE A 103 -0.84 2.10 5.70
N ALA A 104 -2.00 2.11 6.34
CA ALA A 104 -2.41 3.17 7.27
C ALA A 104 -1.55 3.20 8.56
N GLU A 105 -1.09 2.05 9.06
CA GLU A 105 -0.17 2.00 10.20
C GLU A 105 1.24 2.47 9.84
N GLU A 106 1.80 1.97 8.74
CA GLU A 106 3.15 2.36 8.32
C GLU A 106 3.21 3.85 7.94
N ILE A 107 2.17 4.42 7.32
CA ILE A 107 2.16 5.87 7.06
C ILE A 107 2.13 6.69 8.36
N ARG A 108 1.34 6.27 9.37
CA ARG A 108 1.33 6.97 10.68
C ARG A 108 2.71 6.92 11.33
N LYS A 109 3.39 5.79 11.22
CA LYS A 109 4.76 5.61 11.72
C LYS A 109 5.79 6.45 10.98
N VAL A 110 5.67 6.58 9.66
CA VAL A 110 6.54 7.47 8.85
C VAL A 110 6.29 8.94 9.20
N MET A 111 5.03 9.33 9.42
CA MET A 111 4.68 10.70 9.80
C MET A 111 5.11 11.07 11.22
N SER A 112 5.10 10.12 12.16
CA SER A 112 5.44 10.39 13.56
C SER A 112 6.94 10.48 13.84
N LYS A 113 7.81 10.06 12.91
CA LYS A 113 9.27 10.11 13.06
C LYS A 113 9.85 11.54 13.22
N ASN A 114 9.10 12.60 12.94
CA ASN A 114 9.59 13.99 12.95
C ASN A 114 9.27 14.82 14.20
N VAL A 115 9.25 14.20 15.39
CA VAL A 115 9.17 14.95 16.65
C VAL A 115 10.52 14.90 17.36
N TYR A 116 11.49 15.70 16.89
CA TYR A 116 12.70 16.08 17.63
C TYR A 116 13.08 17.51 17.32
#